data_AF-A0A1F4UQS0-F1
#
_entry.id   AF-A0A1F4UQS0-F1
#
_cell.length_a   1.000
_cell.length_b   1.000
_cell.length_c   1.000
_cell.angle_alpha   90.00
_cell.angle_beta   90.00
_cell.angle_gamma   90.00
#
_symmetry.space_group_name_H-M   'P 1'
#
loop_
_entity.id
_entity.type
_entity.pdbx_description
1 polymer ?
#
loop_
_entity_poly.entity_id
_entity_poly.type
_entity_poly.pdbx_seq_one_letter_code
_entity_poly.pdbx_strand_id
1 'polypeptide(L)'
;MASIRRDNPEANWGNLLTGVVILVLIAAFSIWYFGNTSEDRGGLLNEIFNAQETQTEETAGTPNIVTVQAGEGLWQVAERVCGDGEMYNLIAAENGLSVWSEISEGQELTVSCNY
;
A
#
# COMPACT_ATOMS: atom_id res chain seq x y z
N MET A 1 13.11 -46.98 -4.57
CA MET A 1 14.36 -46.46 -3.97
C MET A 1 15.61 -47.29 -4.30
N ALA A 2 15.53 -48.63 -4.43
CA ALA A 2 16.73 -49.47 -4.65
C ALA A 2 17.45 -49.24 -5.99
N SER A 3 16.72 -48.92 -7.07
CA SER A 3 17.29 -48.59 -8.37
C SER A 3 18.11 -47.29 -8.35
N ILE A 4 17.59 -46.23 -7.71
CA ILE A 4 18.21 -44.90 -7.74
C ILE A 4 19.49 -44.84 -6.87
N ARG A 5 19.54 -45.60 -5.77
CA ARG A 5 20.76 -45.71 -4.94
C ARG A 5 21.89 -46.45 -5.66
N ARG A 6 21.55 -47.44 -6.48
CA ARG A 6 22.53 -48.20 -7.28
C ARG A 6 23.19 -47.33 -8.34
N ASP A 7 22.45 -46.38 -8.91
CA ASP A 7 22.94 -45.50 -9.97
C ASP A 7 23.72 -44.28 -9.39
N ASN A 8 23.55 -43.97 -8.09
CA ASN A 8 24.32 -42.94 -7.38
C ASN A 8 24.71 -43.40 -5.95
N PRO A 9 25.78 -44.22 -5.81
CA PRO A 9 26.18 -44.82 -4.55
C PRO A 9 26.87 -43.84 -3.59
N GLU A 10 27.49 -42.78 -4.11
CA GLU A 10 28.19 -41.74 -3.31
C GLU A 10 27.21 -40.70 -2.72
N ALA A 11 25.94 -40.70 -3.17
CA ALA A 11 24.96 -39.75 -2.68
C ALA A 11 24.56 -40.03 -1.22
N ASN A 12 24.53 -38.98 -0.40
CA ASN A 12 24.01 -39.05 0.96
C ASN A 12 22.48 -38.97 0.96
N TRP A 13 21.84 -40.11 0.69
CA TRP A 13 20.40 -40.27 0.67
C TRP A 13 19.72 -39.94 2.00
N GLY A 14 20.45 -40.04 3.13
CA GLY A 14 19.95 -39.62 4.44
C GLY A 14 19.68 -38.13 4.48
N ASN A 15 20.67 -37.32 4.10
CA ASN A 15 20.52 -35.85 4.07
C ASN A 15 19.50 -35.37 3.02
N LEU A 16 19.44 -36.04 1.87
CA LEU A 16 18.45 -35.74 0.83
C LEU A 16 17.02 -35.95 1.34
N LEU A 17 16.76 -37.09 2.00
CA LEU A 17 15.45 -37.37 2.58
C LEU A 17 15.12 -36.39 3.71
N THR A 18 16.08 -36.06 4.57
CA THR A 18 15.89 -35.03 5.60
C THR A 18 15.51 -33.67 5.00
N GLY A 19 16.16 -33.26 3.93
CA GLY A 19 15.82 -32.02 3.21
C GLY A 19 14.40 -32.02 2.65
N VAL A 20 13.99 -33.10 1.99
CA VAL A 20 12.62 -33.24 1.46
C VAL A 20 11.58 -33.22 2.59
N VAL A 21 11.85 -33.89 3.71
CA VAL A 21 10.96 -33.88 4.89
C VAL A 21 10.81 -32.47 5.45
N ILE A 22 11.90 -31.72 5.57
CA ILE A 22 11.85 -30.32 6.05
C ILE A 22 10.99 -29.45 5.12
N LEU A 23 11.13 -29.58 3.80
CA LEU A 23 10.32 -28.82 2.84
C LEU A 23 8.83 -29.13 2.97
N VAL A 24 8.47 -30.42 3.13
CA VAL A 24 7.08 -30.84 3.33
C VAL A 24 6.51 -30.29 4.65
N LEU A 25 7.30 -30.32 5.73
CA LEU A 25 6.90 -29.77 7.04
C LEU A 25 6.69 -28.26 6.97
N ILE A 26 7.59 -27.51 6.32
CA ILE A 26 7.44 -26.05 6.15
C ILE A 26 6.19 -25.73 5.33
N ALA A 27 5.93 -26.47 4.24
CA ALA A 27 4.74 -26.26 3.42
C ALA A 27 3.45 -26.52 4.21
N ALA A 28 3.39 -27.65 4.94
CA ALA A 28 2.25 -27.98 5.79
C ALA A 28 2.06 -26.97 6.93
N PHE A 29 3.15 -26.56 7.59
CA PHE A 29 3.14 -25.54 8.63
C PHE A 29 2.71 -24.18 8.11
N SER A 30 3.13 -23.79 6.91
CA SER A 30 2.71 -22.53 6.28
C SER A 30 1.20 -22.54 6.00
N ILE A 31 0.66 -23.64 5.49
CA ILE A 31 -0.79 -23.78 5.26
C ILE A 31 -1.56 -23.73 6.59
N TRP A 32 -1.04 -24.35 7.65
CA TRP A 32 -1.69 -24.32 8.97
C TRP A 32 -1.59 -22.95 9.65
N TYR A 33 -0.42 -22.30 9.60
CA TYR A 33 -0.14 -21.02 10.23
C TYR A 33 -0.84 -19.85 9.52
N PHE A 34 -0.85 -19.85 8.19
CA PHE A 34 -1.49 -18.78 7.41
C PHE A 34 -2.93 -19.10 6.98
N GLY A 35 -3.31 -20.39 6.90
CA GLY A 35 -4.65 -20.80 6.48
C GLY A 35 -5.69 -20.82 7.60
N ASN A 36 -5.28 -20.77 8.88
CA ASN A 36 -6.22 -20.66 10.00
C ASN A 36 -6.70 -19.23 10.29
N THR A 37 -6.18 -18.22 9.59
CA THR A 37 -6.76 -16.88 9.60
C THR A 37 -7.78 -16.77 8.46
N SER A 38 -8.86 -17.55 8.57
CA SER A 38 -10.12 -17.22 7.91
C SER A 38 -10.88 -16.23 8.81
N GLU A 39 -10.24 -15.11 9.10
CA GLU A 39 -10.97 -13.93 9.56
C GLU A 39 -11.60 -13.35 8.30
N ASP A 40 -12.91 -13.09 8.35
CA ASP A 40 -13.73 -12.46 7.31
C ASP A 40 -13.13 -11.11 6.85
N ARG A 41 -12.01 -11.16 6.12
CA ARG A 41 -11.43 -10.02 5.41
C ARG A 41 -12.25 -9.66 4.17
N GLY A 42 -13.19 -10.52 3.79
CA GLY A 42 -14.22 -10.18 2.80
C GLY A 42 -15.27 -9.22 3.34
N GLY A 43 -15.56 -9.25 4.65
CA GLY A 43 -16.52 -8.35 5.29
C GLY A 43 -15.97 -6.94 5.45
N LEU A 44 -14.77 -6.82 6.05
CA LEU A 44 -14.14 -5.51 6.25
C LEU A 44 -13.68 -4.85 4.95
N LEU A 45 -13.18 -5.59 3.96
CA LEU A 45 -12.85 -4.96 2.66
C LEU A 45 -14.10 -4.58 1.89
N ASN A 46 -15.20 -5.35 1.98
CA ASN A 46 -16.47 -4.98 1.34
C ASN A 46 -17.17 -3.85 2.10
N GLU A 47 -16.99 -3.71 3.41
CA GLU A 47 -17.41 -2.55 4.20
C GLU A 47 -16.48 -1.35 4.01
N ILE A 48 -15.18 -1.51 3.73
CA ILE A 48 -14.31 -0.39 3.33
C ILE A 48 -14.59 0.03 1.88
N PHE A 49 -14.89 -0.89 0.97
CA PHE A 49 -15.30 -0.57 -0.40
C PHE A 49 -16.72 0.01 -0.47
N ASN A 50 -17.67 -0.44 0.38
CA ASN A 50 -19.03 0.12 0.45
C ASN A 50 -19.17 1.29 1.44
N ALA A 51 -18.29 1.47 2.43
CA ALA A 51 -18.20 2.69 3.25
C ALA A 51 -17.27 3.74 2.63
N GLN A 52 -16.51 3.37 1.60
CA GLN A 52 -15.94 4.28 0.62
C GLN A 52 -16.73 4.24 -0.70
N GLU A 53 -18.06 4.19 -0.58
CA GLU A 53 -18.93 5.04 -1.42
C GLU A 53 -19.45 6.18 -0.55
N THR A 54 -18.54 6.95 0.06
CA THR A 54 -18.82 8.36 0.30
C THR A 54 -18.10 9.12 -0.80
N GLN A 55 -18.85 9.34 -1.87
CA GLN A 55 -18.69 10.45 -2.79
C GLN A 55 -17.25 10.72 -3.27
N THR A 56 -16.95 10.20 -4.45
CA THR A 56 -16.48 11.10 -5.52
C THR A 56 -17.51 12.23 -5.65
N GLU A 57 -17.49 13.17 -4.72
CA GLU A 57 -17.92 14.53 -5.02
C GLU A 57 -16.79 15.08 -5.87
N GLU A 58 -16.94 14.82 -7.17
CA GLU A 58 -16.51 15.68 -8.24
C GLU A 58 -17.02 17.10 -7.91
N THR A 59 -16.37 17.77 -6.96
CA THR A 59 -16.42 19.23 -6.85
C THR A 59 -15.53 19.73 -7.97
N ALA A 60 -16.06 19.59 -9.18
CA ALA A 60 -15.49 20.17 -10.38
C ALA A 60 -15.14 21.63 -10.09
N GLY A 61 -13.87 21.95 -10.31
CA GLY A 61 -13.52 23.23 -10.93
C GLY A 61 -13.65 24.50 -10.11
N THR A 62 -13.57 24.48 -8.78
CA THR A 62 -13.41 25.74 -8.02
C THR A 62 -12.08 25.80 -7.29
N PRO A 63 -11.17 26.72 -7.66
CA PRO A 63 -9.96 26.98 -6.89
C PRO A 63 -10.35 27.40 -5.48
N ASN A 64 -9.93 26.63 -4.48
CA ASN A 64 -10.13 26.94 -3.08
C ASN A 64 -8.83 27.52 -2.51
N ILE A 65 -8.94 28.67 -1.84
CA ILE A 65 -7.83 29.20 -1.05
C ILE A 65 -7.86 28.51 0.30
N VAL A 66 -6.81 27.77 0.62
CA VAL A 66 -6.67 27.04 1.87
C VAL A 66 -5.46 27.53 2.65
N THR A 67 -5.61 27.64 3.97
CA THR A 67 -4.50 27.99 4.86
C THR A 67 -3.78 26.71 5.30
N VAL A 68 -2.45 26.73 5.21
CA VAL A 68 -1.57 25.65 5.67
C VAL A 68 -1.59 25.58 7.19
N GLN A 69 -1.78 24.38 7.75
CA GLN A 69 -1.78 24.16 9.19
C GLN A 69 -0.35 23.85 9.71
N ALA A 70 -0.18 23.89 11.03
CA ALA A 70 1.11 23.63 11.68
C ALA A 70 1.68 22.26 11.28
N GLY A 71 2.86 22.26 10.66
CA GLY A 71 3.56 21.03 10.24
C GLY A 71 3.00 20.37 8.98
N GLU A 72 2.07 20.98 8.27
CA GLU A 72 1.60 20.49 6.97
C GLU A 72 2.60 20.79 5.84
N GLY A 73 2.77 19.82 4.95
CA GLY A 73 3.42 19.99 3.65
C GLY A 73 2.39 19.94 2.51
N LEU A 74 2.85 20.17 1.28
CA LEU A 74 1.99 20.21 0.09
C LEU A 74 1.18 18.92 -0.11
N TRP A 75 1.77 17.76 0.22
CA TRP A 75 1.09 16.47 0.16
C TRP A 75 -0.07 16.38 1.15
N GLN A 76 0.13 16.80 2.40
CA GLN A 76 -0.91 16.76 3.43
C GLN A 76 -2.06 17.71 3.09
N VAL A 77 -1.75 18.87 2.50
CA VAL A 77 -2.78 19.79 1.99
C VAL A 77 -3.57 19.15 0.86
N ALA A 78 -2.90 18.51 -0.10
CA ALA A 78 -3.54 17.80 -1.21
C ALA A 78 -4.46 16.67 -0.73
N GLU A 79 -3.96 15.81 0.17
CA GLU A 79 -4.73 14.72 0.76
C GLU A 79 -5.95 15.25 1.54
N ARG A 80 -5.77 16.30 2.35
CA ARG A 80 -6.85 16.85 3.17
C ARG A 80 -7.93 17.55 2.35
N VAL A 81 -7.54 18.25 1.28
CA VAL A 81 -8.46 19.10 0.50
C VAL A 81 -9.06 18.35 -0.69
N CYS A 82 -8.26 17.54 -1.38
CA CYS A 82 -8.66 16.82 -2.58
C CYS A 82 -8.94 15.33 -2.34
N GLY A 83 -8.60 14.79 -1.16
CA GLY A 83 -8.66 13.35 -0.90
C GLY A 83 -7.59 12.56 -1.65
N ASP A 84 -6.69 13.24 -2.35
CA ASP A 84 -5.63 12.66 -3.16
C ASP A 84 -4.34 13.47 -2.98
N GLY A 85 -3.42 12.92 -2.19
CA GLY A 85 -2.10 13.48 -1.95
C GLY A 85 -1.27 13.67 -3.22
N GLU A 86 -1.53 12.94 -4.31
CA GLU A 86 -0.81 13.08 -5.59
C GLU A 86 -1.09 14.43 -6.28
N MET A 87 -2.10 15.18 -5.85
CA MET A 87 -2.39 16.52 -6.39
C MET A 87 -1.37 17.59 -5.97
N TYR A 88 -0.46 17.29 -5.05
CA TYR A 88 0.52 18.25 -4.52
C TYR A 88 1.36 18.95 -5.61
N ASN A 89 1.66 18.28 -6.73
CA ASN A 89 2.38 18.89 -7.86
C ASN A 89 1.56 19.96 -8.58
N LEU A 90 0.25 19.78 -8.70
CA LEU A 90 -0.64 20.78 -9.29
C LEU A 90 -0.75 21.99 -8.38
N ILE A 91 -0.91 21.76 -7.07
CA ILE A 91 -0.91 22.83 -6.05
C ILE A 91 0.40 23.62 -6.09
N ALA A 92 1.55 22.92 -6.16
CA ALA A 92 2.84 23.59 -6.27
C ALA A 92 2.91 24.48 -7.52
N ALA A 93 2.53 23.94 -8.67
CA ALA A 93 2.54 24.66 -9.94
C ALA A 93 1.63 25.90 -9.94
N GLU A 94 0.42 25.78 -9.39
CA GLU A 94 -0.57 26.86 -9.35
C GLU A 94 -0.15 28.01 -8.42
N ASN A 95 0.62 27.71 -7.37
CA ASN A 95 1.16 28.71 -6.44
C ASN A 95 2.57 29.18 -6.82
N GLY A 96 3.12 28.77 -7.97
CA GLY A 96 4.47 29.13 -8.39
C GLY A 96 5.57 28.57 -7.47
N LEU A 97 5.28 27.48 -6.76
CA LEU A 97 6.18 26.78 -5.85
C LEU A 97 6.83 25.59 -6.55
N SER A 98 8.00 25.19 -6.05
CA SER A 98 8.56 23.88 -6.37
C SER A 98 7.86 22.81 -5.52
N VAL A 99 7.82 21.57 -6.00
CA VAL A 99 7.40 20.42 -5.19
C VAL A 99 8.26 20.23 -3.93
N TRP A 100 9.47 20.79 -3.92
CA TRP A 100 10.39 20.79 -2.79
C TRP A 100 10.33 22.07 -1.95
N SER A 101 9.46 23.02 -2.30
CA SER A 101 9.34 24.27 -1.55
C SER A 101 8.80 23.97 -0.15
N GLU A 102 9.48 24.51 0.86
CA GLU A 102 8.93 24.56 2.20
C GLU A 102 7.75 25.54 2.24
N ILE A 103 6.64 25.08 2.80
CA ILE A 103 5.47 25.91 3.09
C ILE A 103 5.37 26.11 4.60
N SER A 104 4.87 27.26 5.02
CA SER A 104 4.77 27.61 6.44
C SER A 104 3.32 27.61 6.92
N GLU A 105 3.12 27.36 8.21
CA GLU A 105 1.82 27.54 8.86
C GLU A 105 1.27 28.95 8.59
N GLY A 106 -0.03 29.04 8.29
CA GLY A 106 -0.68 30.31 7.97
C GLY A 106 -0.52 30.76 6.53
N GLN A 107 0.27 30.06 5.70
CA GLN A 107 0.40 30.35 4.28
C GLN A 107 -0.89 30.00 3.55
N GLU A 108 -1.37 30.90 2.69
CA GLU A 108 -2.51 30.64 1.81
C GLU A 108 -2.03 29.98 0.51
N LEU A 109 -2.68 28.89 0.12
CA LEU A 109 -2.43 28.16 -1.11
C LEU A 109 -3.71 28.08 -1.93
N THR A 110 -3.59 28.35 -3.23
CA THR A 110 -4.64 28.03 -4.21
C THR A 110 -4.60 26.53 -4.49
N VAL A 111 -5.72 25.85 -4.26
CA VAL A 111 -5.83 24.40 -4.48
C VAL A 111 -6.96 24.12 -5.47
N SER A 112 -6.61 23.41 -6.55
CA SER A 112 -7.53 22.91 -7.55
C SER A 112 -7.45 21.38 -7.58
N CYS A 113 -8.57 20.72 -7.30
CA CYS A 113 -8.67 19.26 -7.24
C CYS A 113 -9.15 18.67 -8.58
N ASN A 114 -8.62 19.17 -9.71
CA ASN A 114 -8.98 18.70 -11.05
C ASN A 114 -7.77 18.03 -11.71
N TYR A 115 -7.98 16.85 -12.29
CA TYR A 115 -6.98 16.11 -13.08
C TYR A 115 -6.87 16.63 -14.51
#